data_AF-A0A067SEI2-F1
#
_entry.id   AF-A0A067SEI2-F1
#
_cell.length_a   1.000
_cell.length_b   1.000
_cell.length_c   1.000
_cell.angle_alpha   90.00
_cell.angle_beta   90.00
_cell.angle_gamma   90.00
#
_symmetry.space_group_name_H-M   'P 1'
#
loop_
_entity.id
_entity.type
_entity.pdbx_description
1 polymer ?
#
loop_
_entity_poly.entity_id
_entity_poly.type
_entity_poly.pdbx_seq_one_letter_code
_entity_poly.pdbx_strand_id
1 'polypeptide(L)'
;MQRKAALWITGAFSTSPGPGVEALAGLLPFHLLLERLNYRAILRIGTLSETHPVRSLLAGHMLGKAKPHPLSYQLMSRRQKLNTKGPIMEIVKRLPELTEHLEPLASHARPGHRFRDRYWSRIHFEELVGVGHCFAWHV
;
A
#
# COMPACT_ATOMS: atom_id res chain seq x y z
N MET A 1 -41.25 13.68 21.41
CA MET A 1 -40.03 14.04 20.63
C MET A 1 -38.76 13.50 21.28
N GLN A 2 -38.50 13.76 22.57
CA GLN A 2 -37.25 13.40 23.27
C GLN A 2 -36.94 11.89 23.31
N ARG A 3 -37.94 11.02 23.48
CA ARG A 3 -37.74 9.56 23.45
C ARG A 3 -37.22 9.05 22.11
N LYS A 4 -37.65 9.65 20.99
CA LYS A 4 -37.14 9.29 19.65
C LYS A 4 -35.68 9.75 19.51
N ALA A 5 -35.35 10.98 19.91
CA ALA A 5 -33.96 11.46 19.91
C ALA A 5 -33.05 10.62 20.81
N ALA A 6 -33.51 10.28 22.01
CA ALA A 6 -32.78 9.43 22.93
C ALA A 6 -32.57 8.02 22.35
N LEU A 7 -33.58 7.41 21.73
CA LEU A 7 -33.45 6.11 21.05
C LEU A 7 -32.55 6.16 19.81
N TRP A 8 -32.41 7.30 19.13
CA TRP A 8 -31.42 7.45 18.05
C TRP A 8 -30.00 7.54 18.60
N ILE A 9 -29.81 8.29 19.69
CA ILE A 9 -28.52 8.45 20.36
C ILE A 9 -28.09 7.12 21.02
N THR A 10 -28.97 6.49 21.79
CA THR A 10 -28.66 5.23 22.47
C THR A 10 -28.78 4.02 21.56
N GLY A 11 -29.66 4.03 20.56
CA GLY A 11 -29.82 2.93 19.60
C GLY A 11 -28.68 2.81 18.60
N ALA A 12 -28.04 3.91 18.20
CA ALA A 12 -26.82 3.89 17.38
C ALA A 12 -25.59 3.39 18.16
N PHE A 13 -25.61 3.49 19.49
CA PHE A 13 -24.52 3.11 20.39
C PHE A 13 -25.01 2.08 21.43
N SER A 14 -25.73 1.05 21.00
CA SER A 14 -26.66 0.32 21.88
C SER A 14 -26.09 -0.46 23.05
N THR A 15 -24.80 -0.79 23.16
CA THR A 15 -24.30 -1.48 24.37
C THR A 15 -22.80 -1.39 24.67
N SER A 16 -21.95 -0.77 23.84
CA SER A 16 -20.51 -0.72 24.12
C SER A 16 -19.96 0.71 24.12
N PRO A 17 -19.26 1.14 25.19
CA PRO A 17 -18.50 2.38 25.17
C PRO A 17 -17.38 2.36 24.12
N GLY A 18 -16.97 1.18 23.64
CA GLY A 18 -15.87 1.01 22.67
C GLY A 18 -16.06 1.80 21.37
N PRO A 19 -17.05 1.49 20.51
CA PRO A 19 -17.24 2.15 19.22
C PRO A 19 -17.52 3.66 19.34
N GLY A 20 -18.21 4.08 20.41
CA GLY A 20 -18.46 5.50 20.68
C GLY A 20 -17.19 6.24 21.11
N VAL A 21 -16.38 5.65 21.98
CA VAL A 21 -15.08 6.21 22.40
C VAL A 21 -14.06 6.18 21.26
N GLU A 22 -14.07 5.13 20.43
CA GLU A 22 -13.27 5.06 19.20
C GLU A 22 -13.64 6.19 18.24
N ALA A 23 -14.93 6.41 17.98
CA ALA A 23 -15.39 7.53 17.16
C ALA A 23 -15.00 8.89 17.75
N LEU A 24 -15.14 9.09 19.08
CA LEU A 24 -14.70 10.31 19.77
C LEU A 24 -13.17 10.49 19.72
N ALA A 25 -12.40 9.40 19.73
CA ALA A 25 -10.94 9.41 19.55
C ALA A 25 -10.52 9.54 18.07
N GLY A 26 -11.46 9.64 17.14
CA GLY A 26 -11.20 9.70 15.70
C GLY A 26 -10.71 8.38 15.09
N LEU A 27 -10.89 7.26 15.80
CA LEU A 27 -10.59 5.92 15.31
C LEU A 27 -11.69 5.47 14.34
N LEU A 28 -11.28 5.01 13.17
CA LEU A 28 -12.18 4.46 12.18
C LEU A 28 -12.73 3.11 12.67
N PRO A 29 -14.03 2.83 12.50
CA PRO A 29 -14.56 1.48 12.65
C PRO A 29 -13.70 0.47 11.88
N PHE A 30 -13.46 -0.70 12.48
CA PHE A 30 -12.49 -1.69 11.99
C PHE A 30 -12.65 -2.05 10.50
N HIS A 31 -13.87 -2.20 10.01
CA HIS A 31 -14.13 -2.51 8.59
C HIS A 31 -13.63 -1.41 7.63
N LEU A 32 -13.85 -0.13 7.97
CA LEU A 32 -13.35 1.01 7.20
C LEU A 32 -11.83 1.12 7.29
N LEU A 33 -11.25 0.76 8.43
CA LEU A 33 -9.79 0.72 8.59
C LEU A 33 -9.17 -0.30 7.63
N LEU A 34 -9.75 -1.51 7.56
CA LEU A 34 -9.31 -2.54 6.62
C LEU A 34 -9.46 -2.08 5.16
N GLU A 35 -10.57 -1.42 4.82
CA GLU A 35 -10.77 -0.87 3.48
C GLU A 35 -9.73 0.19 3.13
N ARG A 36 -9.42 1.11 4.05
CA ARG A 36 -8.36 2.11 3.88
C ARG A 36 -6.99 1.47 3.70
N LEU A 37 -6.67 0.42 4.46
CA LEU A 37 -5.42 -0.32 4.34
C LEU A 37 -5.33 -1.05 3.00
N ASN A 38 -6.40 -1.70 2.56
CA ASN A 38 -6.47 -2.36 1.26
C ASN A 38 -6.31 -1.36 0.12
N TYR A 39 -7.01 -0.23 0.17
CA TYR A 39 -6.89 0.82 -0.83
C TYR A 39 -5.45 1.35 -0.93
N ARG A 40 -4.81 1.64 0.21
CA ARG A 40 -3.38 2.02 0.24
C ARG A 40 -2.46 0.94 -0.32
N ALA A 41 -2.74 -0.33 -0.04
CA ALA A 41 -1.95 -1.44 -0.55
C ALA A 41 -2.05 -1.56 -2.08
N ILE A 42 -3.25 -1.38 -2.64
CA ILE A 42 -3.50 -1.35 -4.09
C ILE A 42 -2.72 -0.20 -4.74
N LEU A 43 -2.83 1.02 -4.19
CA LEU A 43 -2.09 2.19 -4.69
C LEU A 43 -0.57 1.95 -4.67
N ARG A 44 -0.03 1.44 -3.56
CA ARG A 44 1.39 1.12 -3.43
C ARG A 44 1.84 0.11 -4.48
N ILE A 45 1.02 -0.90 -4.75
CA ILE A 45 1.31 -1.91 -5.77
C ILE A 45 1.30 -1.31 -7.18
N GLY A 46 0.39 -0.37 -7.45
CA GLY A 46 0.40 0.49 -8.64
C GLY A 46 1.75 1.14 -8.88
N THR A 47 2.34 1.72 -7.82
CA THR A 47 3.63 2.43 -7.89
C THR A 47 4.88 1.54 -7.93
N LEU A 48 4.76 0.21 -7.90
CA LEU A 48 5.94 -0.66 -7.93
C LEU A 48 6.58 -0.71 -9.32
N SER A 49 7.91 -0.59 -9.41
CA SER A 49 8.67 -0.79 -10.65
C SER A 49 8.35 -2.12 -11.33
N GLU A 50 8.38 -2.19 -12.65
CA GLU A 50 8.13 -3.42 -13.45
C GLU A 50 9.01 -4.61 -13.06
N THR A 51 10.19 -4.35 -12.48
CA THR A 51 11.16 -5.36 -12.03
C THR A 51 11.03 -5.71 -10.54
N HIS A 52 10.06 -5.15 -9.84
CA HIS A 52 9.93 -5.31 -8.38
C HIS A 52 9.56 -6.76 -8.00
N PRO A 53 10.23 -7.38 -7.00
CA PRO A 53 10.02 -8.78 -6.67
C PRO A 53 8.59 -9.09 -6.21
N VAL A 54 7.88 -8.16 -5.58
CA VAL A 54 6.48 -8.38 -5.20
C VAL A 54 5.55 -8.52 -6.42
N ARG A 55 5.90 -7.92 -7.57
CA ARG A 55 5.11 -8.08 -8.80
C ARG A 55 5.15 -9.51 -9.33
N SER A 56 6.22 -10.25 -9.00
CA SER A 56 6.38 -11.68 -9.26
C SER A 56 5.27 -12.54 -8.63
N LEU A 57 4.62 -12.05 -7.56
CA LEU A 57 3.53 -12.74 -6.88
C LEU A 57 2.15 -12.41 -7.44
N LEU A 58 2.03 -11.36 -8.25
CA LEU A 58 0.78 -10.85 -8.81
C LEU A 58 0.46 -11.51 -10.16
N ALA A 59 -0.58 -11.04 -10.84
CA ALA A 59 -0.97 -11.52 -12.16
C ALA A 59 -1.44 -10.37 -13.08
N GLY A 60 -1.62 -10.70 -14.37
CA GLY A 60 -2.11 -9.77 -15.39
C GLY A 60 -1.07 -8.72 -15.78
N HIS A 61 -1.55 -7.52 -16.13
CA HIS A 61 -0.69 -6.39 -16.53
C HIS A 61 0.33 -5.98 -15.45
N MET A 62 0.06 -6.37 -14.20
CA MET A 62 0.90 -6.00 -13.06
C MET A 62 2.10 -6.91 -12.85
N LEU A 63 2.19 -8.05 -13.55
CA LEU A 63 3.42 -8.84 -13.57
C LEU A 63 4.58 -8.06 -14.20
N GLY A 64 4.27 -7.19 -15.18
CA GLY A 64 5.27 -6.38 -15.88
C GLY A 64 6.36 -7.26 -16.51
N LYS A 65 7.61 -7.00 -16.12
CA LYS A 65 8.81 -7.76 -16.58
C LYS A 65 9.34 -8.73 -15.52
N ALA A 66 8.70 -8.82 -14.36
CA ALA A 66 9.13 -9.73 -13.31
C ALA A 66 8.82 -11.18 -13.71
N LYS A 67 9.81 -12.07 -13.56
CA LYS A 67 9.55 -13.52 -13.70
C LYS A 67 8.61 -13.95 -12.58
N PRO A 68 7.55 -14.74 -12.84
CA PRO A 68 6.62 -15.18 -11.80
C PRO A 68 7.31 -16.12 -10.80
N HIS A 69 7.04 -15.92 -9.52
CA HIS A 69 7.59 -16.75 -8.44
C HIS A 69 6.84 -18.09 -8.42
N PRO A 70 7.47 -19.21 -8.02
CA PRO A 70 6.78 -20.50 -7.92
C PRO A 70 5.49 -20.47 -7.07
N LEU A 71 5.45 -19.60 -6.05
CA LEU A 71 4.30 -19.38 -5.17
C LEU A 71 3.40 -18.20 -5.59
N SER A 72 3.50 -17.75 -6.84
CA SER A 72 2.73 -16.61 -7.33
C SER A 72 1.25 -16.94 -7.52
N TYR A 73 0.41 -15.92 -7.37
CA TYR A 73 -1.02 -16.02 -7.67
C TYR A 73 -1.26 -16.46 -9.12
N GLN A 74 -0.41 -16.05 -10.06
CA GLN A 74 -0.53 -16.43 -11.46
C GLN A 74 -0.49 -17.95 -11.68
N LEU A 75 0.41 -18.65 -10.97
CA LEU A 75 0.61 -20.10 -11.11
C LEU A 75 -0.42 -20.93 -10.36
N MET A 76 -1.24 -20.32 -9.50
CA MET A 76 -2.29 -21.03 -8.78
C MET A 76 -3.42 -21.50 -9.72
N SER A 77 -3.88 -22.74 -9.49
CA SER A 77 -5.07 -23.28 -10.14
C SER A 77 -6.34 -22.50 -9.75
N ARG A 78 -7.38 -22.58 -10.59
CA ARG A 78 -8.67 -21.90 -10.32
C ARG A 78 -9.27 -22.30 -8.96
N ARG A 79 -9.18 -23.57 -8.57
CA ARG A 79 -9.67 -24.06 -7.27
C ARG A 79 -8.88 -23.45 -6.10
N GLN A 80 -7.55 -23.38 -6.23
CA GLN A 80 -6.70 -22.76 -5.20
C GLN A 80 -6.99 -21.27 -5.04
N LYS A 81 -7.19 -20.54 -6.15
CA LYS A 81 -7.53 -19.11 -6.12
C LYS A 81 -8.82 -18.81 -5.36
N LEU A 82 -9.83 -19.67 -5.47
CA LEU A 82 -11.10 -19.51 -4.76
C LEU A 82 -10.99 -19.80 -3.26
N ASN A 83 -10.08 -20.70 -2.87
CA ASN A 83 -9.93 -21.13 -1.49
C ASN A 83 -8.90 -20.33 -0.69
N THR A 84 -7.95 -19.70 -1.39
CA THR A 84 -6.86 -18.96 -0.74
C THR A 84 -7.31 -17.54 -0.45
N LYS A 85 -7.37 -17.20 0.84
CA LYS A 85 -7.64 -15.84 1.30
C LYS A 85 -6.34 -15.15 1.68
N GLY A 86 -6.23 -13.86 1.43
CA GLY A 86 -5.09 -13.09 1.90
C GLY A 86 -4.98 -11.72 1.22
N PRO A 87 -4.08 -10.87 1.72
CA PRO A 87 -3.91 -9.50 1.21
C PRO A 87 -3.58 -9.47 -0.28
N ILE A 88 -2.71 -10.38 -0.75
CA ILE A 88 -2.32 -10.45 -2.17
C ILE A 88 -3.51 -10.81 -3.05
N MET A 89 -4.36 -11.75 -2.64
CA MET A 89 -5.57 -12.12 -3.39
C MET A 89 -6.56 -10.96 -3.44
N GLU A 90 -6.75 -10.28 -2.31
CA GLU A 90 -7.65 -9.13 -2.24
C GLU A 90 -7.17 -7.99 -3.14
N ILE A 91 -5.86 -7.73 -3.14
CA ILE A 91 -5.26 -6.75 -4.06
C ILE A 91 -5.51 -7.16 -5.50
N VAL A 92 -5.16 -8.38 -5.92
CA VAL A 92 -5.31 -8.79 -7.33
C VAL A 92 -6.76 -8.71 -7.80
N LYS A 93 -7.72 -9.00 -6.91
CA LYS A 93 -9.15 -8.89 -7.21
C LYS A 93 -9.61 -7.45 -7.43
N ARG A 94 -9.13 -6.52 -6.59
CA ARG A 94 -9.53 -5.11 -6.60
C ARG A 94 -8.65 -4.21 -7.46
N LEU A 95 -7.50 -4.71 -7.91
CA LEU A 95 -6.56 -3.98 -8.78
C LEU A 95 -7.21 -3.38 -10.04
N PRO A 96 -8.15 -4.08 -10.71
CA PRO A 96 -8.86 -3.52 -11.87
C PRO A 96 -9.79 -2.34 -11.52
N GLU A 97 -10.13 -2.13 -10.25
CA GLU A 97 -10.90 -0.96 -9.79
C GLU A 97 -10.05 0.32 -9.81
N LEU A 98 -8.71 0.20 -9.87
CA LEU A 98 -7.82 1.34 -9.93
C LEU A 98 -7.83 1.94 -11.34
N THR A 99 -8.55 3.05 -11.49
CA THR A 99 -8.64 3.81 -12.76
C THR A 99 -7.47 4.77 -12.96
N GLU A 100 -6.80 5.16 -11.88
CA GLU A 100 -5.68 6.10 -11.93
C GLU A 100 -4.42 5.43 -12.46
N HIS A 101 -3.80 6.06 -13.47
CA HIS A 101 -2.50 5.66 -13.95
C HIS A 101 -1.40 6.18 -13.00
N LEU A 102 -0.84 5.29 -12.18
CA LEU A 102 0.25 5.61 -11.28
C LEU A 102 1.58 5.25 -11.94
N GLU A 103 2.40 6.26 -12.26
CA GLU A 103 3.76 6.02 -12.75
C GLU A 103 4.62 5.40 -11.64
N PRO A 104 5.25 4.23 -11.85
CA PRO A 104 6.05 3.57 -10.82
C PRO A 104 7.28 4.36 -10.38
N LEU A 105 7.82 5.18 -11.28
CA LEU A 105 9.07 5.89 -11.06
C LEU A 105 9.13 7.11 -11.95
N ALA A 106 9.40 8.27 -11.35
CA ALA A 106 9.63 9.50 -12.08
C ALA A 106 10.78 9.31 -13.09
N SER A 107 10.69 9.98 -14.24
CA SER A 107 11.64 9.84 -15.36
C SER A 107 13.12 9.99 -14.93
N HIS A 108 13.42 10.96 -14.07
CA HIS A 108 14.77 11.23 -13.55
C HIS A 108 15.25 10.21 -12.49
N ALA A 109 14.34 9.44 -11.89
CA ALA A 109 14.67 8.44 -10.87
C ALA A 109 14.87 7.04 -11.47
N ARG A 110 14.69 6.87 -12.79
CA ARG A 110 14.90 5.60 -13.50
C ARG A 110 16.37 5.17 -13.45
N PRO A 111 16.67 3.86 -13.30
CA PRO A 111 18.04 3.36 -13.38
C PRO A 111 18.74 3.86 -14.65
N GLY A 112 19.98 4.34 -14.53
CA GLY A 112 20.76 4.98 -15.59
C GLY A 112 20.49 6.49 -15.75
N HIS A 113 19.38 7.00 -15.22
CA HIS A 113 19.04 8.42 -15.23
C HIS A 113 19.21 9.11 -13.88
N ARG A 114 19.38 8.33 -12.80
CA ARG A 114 19.57 8.87 -11.45
C ARG A 114 20.82 9.74 -11.41
N PHE A 115 20.80 10.75 -10.55
CA PHE A 115 21.97 11.61 -10.31
C PHE A 115 23.20 10.76 -9.92
N ARG A 116 22.98 9.75 -9.07
CA ARG A 116 23.99 8.76 -8.70
C ARG A 116 24.56 7.98 -9.88
N ASP A 117 23.72 7.59 -10.84
CA ASP A 117 24.15 6.78 -11.99
C ASP A 117 24.93 7.62 -12.99
N ARG A 118 24.56 8.89 -13.18
CA ARG A 118 25.19 9.82 -14.15
C ARG A 118 26.45 10.50 -13.63
N TYR A 119 26.48 10.83 -12.35
CA TYR A 119 27.55 11.61 -11.73
C TYR A 119 28.26 10.85 -10.62
N TRP A 120 28.31 9.52 -10.73
CA TRP A 120 28.94 8.64 -9.73
C TRP A 120 30.34 9.13 -9.30
N SER A 121 31.15 9.59 -10.26
CA SER A 121 32.50 10.11 -10.02
C SER A 121 32.58 11.44 -9.27
N ARG A 122 31.45 12.15 -9.12
CA ARG A 122 31.37 13.48 -8.47
C ARG A 122 30.65 13.42 -7.12
N ILE A 123 30.17 12.26 -6.71
CA ILE A 123 29.42 12.08 -5.46
C ILE A 123 30.34 11.40 -4.46
N HIS A 124 30.74 12.14 -3.44
CA HIS A 124 31.50 11.62 -2.31
C HIS A 124 30.53 11.41 -1.14
N PHE A 125 30.46 10.19 -0.63
CA PHE A 125 29.74 9.90 0.60
C PHE A 125 30.76 9.97 1.75
N GLU A 126 30.60 10.92 2.65
CA GLU A 126 31.31 10.88 3.92
C GLU A 126 30.62 9.83 4.81
N GLU A 127 31.32 8.73 5.08
CA GLU A 127 30.88 7.77 6.10
C GLU A 127 31.04 8.42 7.47
N LEU A 128 29.96 9.00 7.98
CA LEU A 128 29.89 9.44 9.37
C LEU A 128 29.88 8.19 10.27
N VAL A 129 31.07 7.78 10.70
CA VAL A 129 31.25 6.87 11.83
C VAL A 129 30.81 7.62 13.08
N GLY A 130 29.57 7.40 13.50
CA GLY A 130 29.10 7.73 14.83
C GLY A 130 27.98 8.76 14.90
N VAL A 131 26.82 8.25 15.35
CA VAL A 131 25.72 8.94 16.04
C VAL A 131 24.99 10.00 15.22
N GLY A 132 23.72 9.69 14.92
CA GLY A 132 22.85 10.46 14.07
C GLY A 132 22.69 11.91 14.51
N HIS A 133 22.87 12.82 13.56
CA HIS A 133 22.11 14.04 13.43
C HIS A 133 22.15 14.45 11.95
N CYS A 134 21.01 14.36 11.26
CA CYS A 134 20.84 14.92 9.92
C CYS A 134 20.67 16.44 10.01
N PHE A 135 21.67 17.22 9.61
CA PHE A 135 21.58 18.62 9.16
C PHE A 135 22.87 18.93 8.39
N ALA A 136 22.96 19.71 7.31
CA ALA A 136 22.03 20.41 6.44
C ALA A 136 22.79 20.66 5.13
N TRP A 137 22.10 20.73 3.98
CA TRP A 137 22.71 21.25 2.76
C TRP A 137 22.66 22.77 2.79
N HIS A 138 23.82 23.43 2.73
CA HIS A 138 23.92 24.85 2.37
C HIS A 138 24.32 24.95 0.89
N VAL A 139 23.45 25.57 0.10
CA VAL A 139 23.80 26.47 -1.01
C VAL A 139 22.96 27.72 -0.83
#